data_AF-A0A3M1P6N2-F1
#
_entry.id   AF-A0A3M1P6N2-F1
#
_cell.length_a   1.000
_cell.length_b   1.000
_cell.length_c   1.000
_cell.angle_alpha   90.00
_cell.angle_beta   90.00
_cell.angle_gamma   90.00
#
_symmetry.space_group_name_H-M   'P 1'
#
loop_
_entity.id
_entity.type
_entity.pdbx_description
1 polymer ?
#
loop_
_entity_poly.entity_id
_entity_poly.type
_entity_poly.pdbx_seq_one_letter_code
_entity_poly.pdbx_strand_id
1 'polypeptide(L)'
;MRSATRTLSALIVPVLFLLFGWQRSNLSNFQDTKQAKNLKKVRTVLFLGNSLTAGYGVGPSQAFPALIQQKIDSLGWRVKVVNAGLSGETSSGGLRRIGWLLKRPIDILVLELGANDMLRGLPLALTERNLQAIIDTTRSRYPEVQIVIAGMQALPNLGATYANRFRAVFPELAKRNGA
;
A
#
# COMPACT_ATOMS: atom_id res chain seq x y z
N MET A 1 -76.78 -34.49 -5.15
CA MET A 1 -75.86 -33.57 -4.42
C MET A 1 -74.44 -34.12 -4.54
N ARG A 2 -73.60 -33.54 -5.41
CA ARG A 2 -72.16 -33.83 -5.50
C ARG A 2 -71.43 -32.50 -5.48
N SER A 3 -70.69 -32.25 -4.40
CA SER A 3 -69.85 -31.07 -4.19
C SER A 3 -68.60 -31.17 -5.07
N ALA A 4 -68.34 -30.16 -5.89
CA ALA A 4 -67.14 -30.02 -6.67
C ALA A 4 -66.24 -28.95 -6.01
N THR A 5 -65.18 -29.40 -5.36
CA THR A 5 -64.01 -28.59 -5.02
C THR A 5 -63.21 -28.31 -6.30
N ARG A 6 -62.97 -27.03 -6.61
CA ARG A 6 -61.92 -26.63 -7.56
C ARG A 6 -61.10 -25.48 -6.98
N THR A 7 -59.88 -25.84 -6.60
CA THR A 7 -58.69 -25.02 -6.43
C THR A 7 -58.41 -24.18 -7.68
N LEU A 8 -58.16 -22.87 -7.52
CA LEU A 8 -57.51 -22.05 -8.53
C LEU A 8 -56.06 -21.81 -8.10
N SER A 9 -55.20 -22.53 -8.81
CA SER A 9 -53.74 -22.56 -8.73
C SER A 9 -53.10 -21.28 -9.28
N ALA A 10 -52.04 -20.88 -8.57
CA ALA A 10 -51.00 -19.92 -8.91
C ALA A 10 -50.68 -19.77 -10.41
N LEU A 11 -50.75 -18.53 -10.91
CA LEU A 11 -50.19 -18.11 -12.21
C LEU A 11 -49.57 -16.71 -12.07
N ILE A 12 -48.55 -16.56 -11.23
CA ILE A 12 -47.64 -15.38 -11.22
C ILE A 12 -46.22 -15.83 -10.84
N VAL A 13 -45.55 -16.59 -11.70
CA VAL A 13 -44.13 -16.99 -11.45
C VAL A 13 -43.18 -16.87 -12.66
N PRO A 14 -43.57 -16.81 -13.96
CA PRO A 14 -42.54 -16.81 -15.02
C PRO A 14 -41.80 -15.48 -15.22
N VAL A 15 -42.41 -14.33 -14.86
CA VAL A 15 -41.85 -13.00 -15.17
C VAL A 15 -40.73 -12.60 -14.19
N LEU A 16 -40.82 -13.02 -12.93
CA LEU A 16 -39.82 -12.68 -11.91
C LEU A 16 -38.48 -13.38 -12.15
N PHE A 17 -38.48 -14.62 -12.65
CA PHE A 17 -37.24 -15.36 -12.95
C PHE A 17 -36.47 -14.78 -14.14
N LEU A 18 -37.15 -14.21 -15.13
CA LEU A 18 -36.51 -13.57 -16.28
C LEU A 18 -35.86 -12.22 -15.89
N LEU A 19 -36.51 -11.43 -15.02
CA LEU A 19 -35.95 -10.18 -14.50
C LEU A 19 -34.77 -10.45 -13.55
N PHE A 20 -34.87 -11.45 -12.66
CA PHE A 20 -33.77 -11.83 -11.77
C PHE A 20 -32.59 -12.44 -12.54
N GLY A 21 -32.84 -13.22 -13.60
CA GLY A 21 -31.79 -13.78 -14.47
C GLY A 21 -31.04 -12.70 -15.26
N TRP A 22 -31.77 -11.73 -15.82
CA TRP A 22 -31.19 -10.61 -16.58
C TRP A 22 -30.42 -9.63 -15.67
N GLN A 23 -30.92 -9.38 -14.46
CA GLN A 23 -30.22 -8.53 -13.50
C GLN A 23 -28.94 -9.20 -12.97
N ARG A 24 -28.94 -10.52 -12.76
CA ARG A 24 -27.76 -11.27 -12.32
C ARG A 24 -26.67 -11.34 -13.40
N SER A 25 -27.02 -11.53 -14.67
CA SER A 25 -26.05 -11.57 -15.77
C SER A 25 -25.39 -10.21 -16.03
N ASN A 26 -26.14 -9.11 -15.89
CA ASN A 26 -25.58 -7.76 -16.00
C ASN A 26 -24.65 -7.40 -14.82
N LEU A 27 -24.97 -7.86 -13.60
CA LEU A 27 -24.10 -7.67 -12.43
C LEU A 27 -22.77 -8.42 -12.55
N SER A 28 -22.78 -9.67 -13.04
CA SER A 28 -21.54 -10.43 -13.29
C SER A 28 -20.70 -9.79 -14.40
N ASN A 29 -21.32 -9.40 -15.52
CA ASN A 29 -20.60 -8.73 -16.62
C ASN A 29 -19.97 -7.40 -16.21
N PHE A 30 -20.61 -6.65 -15.30
CA PHE A 30 -20.07 -5.40 -14.80
C PHE A 30 -18.88 -5.61 -13.85
N GLN A 31 -18.92 -6.66 -13.02
CA GLN A 31 -17.78 -7.01 -12.16
C GLN A 31 -16.59 -7.53 -12.98
N ASP A 32 -16.84 -8.40 -13.96
CA ASP A 32 -15.79 -8.96 -14.84
C ASP A 32 -15.10 -7.88 -15.66
N THR A 33 -15.86 -6.92 -16.21
CA THR A 33 -15.29 -5.80 -16.97
C THR A 33 -14.51 -4.82 -16.07
N LYS A 34 -14.99 -4.55 -14.84
CA LYS A 34 -14.25 -3.70 -13.88
C LYS A 34 -12.96 -4.38 -13.41
N GLN A 35 -12.98 -5.70 -13.19
CA GLN A 35 -11.83 -6.49 -12.79
C GLN A 35 -10.81 -6.62 -13.94
N ALA A 36 -11.26 -6.90 -15.15
CA ALA A 36 -10.42 -6.94 -16.36
C ALA A 36 -9.77 -5.59 -16.67
N LYS A 37 -10.48 -4.47 -16.45
CA LYS A 37 -9.93 -3.12 -16.59
C LYS A 37 -8.88 -2.82 -15.51
N ASN A 38 -9.07 -3.32 -14.29
CA ASN A 38 -8.11 -3.19 -13.19
C ASN A 38 -6.83 -4.01 -13.42
N LEU A 39 -6.94 -5.17 -14.08
CA LEU A 39 -5.79 -6.01 -14.46
C LEU A 39 -4.89 -5.40 -15.56
N LYS A 40 -5.41 -4.43 -16.34
CA LYS A 40 -4.62 -3.72 -17.36
C LYS A 40 -3.77 -2.56 -16.81
N LYS A 41 -4.13 -2.00 -15.65
CA LYS A 41 -3.43 -0.84 -15.06
C LYS A 41 -2.09 -1.28 -14.47
N VAL A 42 -0.99 -0.66 -14.92
CA VAL A 42 0.33 -0.84 -14.29
C VAL A 42 0.29 -0.20 -12.91
N ARG A 43 0.54 -0.98 -11.86
CA ARG A 43 0.66 -0.43 -10.49
C ARG A 43 2.05 0.14 -10.27
N THR A 44 2.17 1.20 -9.48
CA THR A 44 3.46 1.80 -9.13
C THR A 44 3.74 1.65 -7.64
N VAL A 45 4.91 1.09 -7.30
CA VAL A 45 5.44 0.99 -5.94
C VAL A 45 6.56 2.01 -5.79
N LEU A 46 6.37 2.99 -4.92
CA LEU A 46 7.39 3.97 -4.58
C LEU A 46 8.14 3.52 -3.32
N PHE A 47 9.45 3.34 -3.42
CA PHE A 47 10.31 3.13 -2.26
C PHE A 47 10.91 4.48 -1.84
N LEU A 48 10.37 5.06 -0.78
CA LEU A 48 10.93 6.24 -0.14
C LEU A 48 11.85 5.78 0.99
N GLY A 49 13.15 5.97 0.84
CA GLY A 49 14.07 5.61 1.91
C GLY A 49 15.44 6.21 1.81
N ASN A 50 16.37 5.65 2.58
CA ASN A 50 17.73 6.18 2.72
C ASN A 50 18.74 5.40 1.85
N SER A 51 19.98 5.25 2.32
CA SER A 51 21.04 4.48 1.70
C SER A 51 20.68 3.01 1.46
N LEU A 52 19.87 2.40 2.33
CA LEU A 52 19.40 1.02 2.13
C LEU A 52 18.58 0.94 0.84
N THR A 53 17.61 1.85 0.69
CA THR A 53 16.80 1.97 -0.54
C THR A 53 17.62 2.43 -1.75
N ALA A 54 18.57 3.35 -1.56
CA ALA A 54 19.41 3.87 -2.62
C ALA A 54 20.37 2.80 -3.20
N GLY A 55 20.67 1.74 -2.44
CA GLY A 55 21.68 0.74 -2.82
C GLY A 55 23.10 1.23 -2.57
N TYR A 56 23.35 1.92 -1.45
CA TYR A 56 24.69 2.36 -1.09
C TYR A 56 25.66 1.17 -1.01
N GLY A 57 26.79 1.27 -1.71
CA GLY A 57 27.82 0.24 -1.75
C GLY A 57 27.58 -0.88 -2.78
N VAL A 58 26.50 -0.82 -3.57
CA VAL A 58 26.20 -1.79 -4.63
C VAL A 58 25.83 -1.12 -5.95
N GLY A 59 25.82 -1.88 -7.05
CA GLY A 59 25.36 -1.37 -8.34
C GLY A 59 23.85 -1.06 -8.35
N PRO A 60 23.35 -0.16 -9.23
CA PRO A 60 21.93 0.18 -9.29
C PRO A 60 20.98 -1.02 -9.50
N SER A 61 21.43 -2.04 -10.22
CA SER A 61 20.67 -3.29 -10.45
C SER A 61 20.65 -4.23 -9.22
N GLN A 62 21.52 -3.99 -8.24
CA GLN A 62 21.66 -4.76 -7.01
C GLN A 62 21.01 -4.05 -5.81
N ALA A 63 20.60 -2.78 -5.96
CA ALA A 63 19.81 -2.09 -4.95
C ALA A 63 18.52 -2.88 -4.68
N PHE A 64 18.07 -2.95 -3.43
CA PHE A 64 16.96 -3.82 -3.08
C PHE A 64 15.66 -3.51 -3.86
N PRO A 65 15.30 -2.24 -4.19
CA PRO A 65 14.12 -1.98 -5.03
C PRO A 65 14.26 -2.55 -6.45
N ALA A 66 15.48 -2.58 -6.99
CA ALA A 66 15.75 -3.18 -8.30
C ALA A 66 15.61 -4.71 -8.25
N LEU A 67 16.08 -5.36 -7.18
CA LEU A 67 15.87 -6.78 -6.96
C LEU A 67 14.37 -7.12 -6.79
N ILE A 68 13.60 -6.24 -6.14
CA ILE A 68 12.14 -6.37 -6.06
C ILE A 68 11.50 -6.25 -7.44
N GLN A 69 11.93 -5.30 -8.28
CA GLN A 69 11.45 -5.22 -9.67
C GLN A 69 11.74 -6.51 -10.44
N GLN A 70 12.96 -7.04 -10.37
CA GLN A 70 13.32 -8.30 -11.03
C GLN A 70 12.43 -9.46 -10.57
N LYS A 71 12.14 -9.53 -9.26
CA LYS A 71 11.23 -10.55 -8.73
C LYS A 71 9.81 -10.36 -9.25
N ILE A 72 9.29 -9.14 -9.26
CA ILE A 72 7.99 -8.78 -9.83
C ILE A 72 7.89 -9.18 -11.31
N ASP A 73 8.92 -8.87 -12.10
CA ASP A 73 8.97 -9.19 -13.52
C ASP A 73 8.97 -10.70 -13.75
N SER A 74 9.73 -11.45 -12.93
CA SER A 74 9.75 -12.92 -12.99
C SER A 74 8.39 -13.57 -12.70
N LEU A 75 7.49 -12.85 -12.00
CA LEU A 75 6.12 -13.28 -11.70
C LEU A 75 5.11 -12.83 -12.77
N GLY A 76 5.56 -12.09 -13.80
CA GLY A 76 4.69 -11.54 -14.85
C GLY A 76 3.76 -10.44 -14.36
N TRP A 77 4.05 -9.83 -13.20
CA TRP A 77 3.20 -8.81 -12.61
C TRP A 77 3.41 -7.45 -13.29
N ARG A 78 2.31 -6.77 -13.63
CA ARG A 78 2.33 -5.43 -14.22
C ARG A 78 2.55 -4.36 -13.14
N VAL A 79 3.72 -4.38 -12.51
CA VAL A 79 4.08 -3.45 -11.44
C VAL A 79 5.41 -2.77 -11.75
N LYS A 80 5.45 -1.45 -11.58
CA LYS A 80 6.65 -0.63 -11.71
C LYS A 80 7.14 -0.20 -10.34
N VAL A 81 8.39 -0.49 -10.04
CA VAL A 81 9.11 -0.04 -8.86
C VAL A 81 9.82 1.27 -9.18
N VAL A 82 9.67 2.24 -8.29
CA VAL A 82 10.38 3.51 -8.32
C VAL A 82 11.29 3.56 -7.10
N ASN A 83 12.60 3.45 -7.35
CA ASN A 83 13.60 3.70 -6.32
C ASN A 83 13.71 5.21 -6.10
N ALA A 84 13.23 5.67 -4.94
CA ALA A 84 13.43 7.03 -4.49
C ALA A 84 14.27 7.03 -3.21
N GLY A 85 15.28 6.17 -3.10
CA GLY A 85 16.24 6.16 -2.00
C GLY A 85 17.25 7.30 -2.10
N LEU A 86 17.62 7.91 -0.97
CA LEU A 86 18.67 8.92 -0.89
C LEU A 86 19.61 8.65 0.30
N SER A 87 20.87 8.36 0.01
CA SER A 87 21.86 8.04 1.04
C SER A 87 21.98 9.13 2.11
N GLY A 88 21.97 8.73 3.38
CA GLY A 88 22.03 9.65 4.52
C GLY A 88 20.72 10.40 4.83
N GLU A 89 19.62 10.11 4.13
CA GLU A 89 18.36 10.80 4.34
C GLU A 89 17.71 10.46 5.70
N THR A 90 17.26 11.51 6.39
CA THR A 90 16.44 11.43 7.61
C THR A 90 14.96 11.54 7.29
N SER A 91 14.09 11.22 8.27
CA SER A 91 12.64 11.40 8.13
C SER A 91 12.24 12.83 7.69
N SER A 92 12.92 13.85 8.21
CA SER A 92 12.71 15.25 7.81
C SER A 92 13.05 15.50 6.34
N GLY A 93 14.07 14.82 5.81
CA GLY A 93 14.46 14.91 4.40
C GLY A 93 13.40 14.31 3.49
N GLY A 94 12.94 13.09 3.82
CA GLY A 94 11.86 12.44 3.10
C GLY A 94 10.57 13.26 3.09
N LEU A 95 10.19 13.84 4.24
CA LEU A 95 9.01 14.70 4.36
C LEU A 95 9.09 15.93 3.45
N ARG A 96 10.26 16.57 3.31
CA ARG A 96 10.40 17.73 2.43
C ARG A 96 10.15 17.41 0.95
N ARG A 97 10.42 16.18 0.50
CA ARG A 97 10.34 15.81 -0.92
C ARG A 97 9.16 14.93 -1.30
N ILE A 98 8.41 14.40 -0.34
CA ILE A 98 7.28 13.50 -0.64
C ILE A 98 6.26 14.17 -1.57
N GLY A 99 5.93 15.45 -1.36
CA GLY A 99 5.01 16.18 -2.24
C GLY A 99 5.45 16.22 -3.71
N TRP A 100 6.75 16.32 -3.98
CA TRP A 100 7.28 16.26 -5.34
C TRP A 100 7.21 14.85 -5.93
N LEU A 101 7.53 13.82 -5.15
CA LEU A 101 7.45 12.41 -5.58
C LEU A 101 6.01 12.00 -5.94
N LEU A 102 5.03 12.54 -5.22
CA LEU A 102 3.59 12.31 -5.43
C LEU A 102 3.00 13.14 -6.58
N LYS A 103 3.81 13.83 -7.39
CA LYS A 103 3.33 14.39 -8.67
C LYS A 103 2.98 13.29 -9.67
N ARG A 104 3.55 12.09 -9.51
CA ARG A 104 3.21 10.91 -10.28
C ARG A 104 2.33 9.96 -9.45
N PRO A 105 1.30 9.34 -10.04
CA PRO A 105 0.49 8.33 -9.36
C PRO A 105 1.31 7.18 -8.80
N ILE A 106 0.99 6.80 -7.57
CA ILE A 106 1.51 5.60 -6.91
C ILE A 106 0.33 4.80 -6.35
N ASP A 107 0.49 3.47 -6.28
CA ASP A 107 -0.51 2.57 -5.69
C ASP A 107 0.00 1.97 -4.38
N ILE A 108 1.32 1.92 -4.18
CA ILE A 108 1.96 1.47 -2.94
C ILE A 108 3.11 2.43 -2.57
N LEU A 109 3.19 2.83 -1.31
CA LEU A 109 4.35 3.48 -0.71
C LEU A 109 5.04 2.50 0.23
N VAL A 110 6.32 2.21 -0.02
CA VAL A 110 7.20 1.56 0.94
C VAL A 110 8.04 2.65 1.62
N LEU A 111 7.88 2.79 2.93
CA LEU A 111 8.51 3.81 3.75
C LEU A 111 9.65 3.21 4.58
N GLU A 112 10.89 3.58 4.25
CA GLU A 112 12.14 3.09 4.84
C GLU A 112 12.98 4.29 5.33
N LEU A 113 12.53 4.95 6.40
CA LEU A 113 13.22 6.10 6.98
C LEU A 113 13.25 6.00 8.51
N GLY A 114 14.23 6.68 9.13
CA GLY A 114 14.41 6.70 10.59
C GLY A 114 15.79 6.23 11.05
N ALA A 115 16.50 5.42 10.26
CA ALA A 115 17.85 4.96 10.62
C ALA A 115 18.84 6.13 10.79
N ASN A 116 18.84 7.10 9.87
CA ASN A 116 19.71 8.28 9.99
C ASN A 116 19.29 9.24 11.10
N ASP A 117 18.00 9.26 11.46
CA ASP A 117 17.52 10.00 12.62
C ASP A 117 18.14 9.43 13.90
N MET A 118 18.11 8.10 14.04
CA MET A 118 18.73 7.37 15.13
C MET A 118 20.26 7.56 15.17
N LEU A 119 20.94 7.42 14.03
CA LEU A 119 22.40 7.62 13.94
C LEU A 119 22.83 9.05 14.31
N ARG A 120 21.95 10.04 14.13
CA ARG A 120 22.20 11.44 14.44
C ARG A 120 21.65 11.88 15.81
N GLY A 121 21.06 10.95 16.57
CA GLY A 121 20.49 11.25 17.89
C GLY A 121 19.29 12.21 17.84
N LEU A 122 18.52 12.22 16.75
CA LEU A 122 17.33 13.05 16.66
C LEU A 122 16.23 12.56 17.62
N PRO A 123 15.36 13.45 18.12
CA PRO A 123 14.26 13.07 19.00
C PRO A 123 13.30 12.07 18.32
N LEU A 124 12.96 10.98 19.02
CA LEU A 124 12.03 9.96 18.49
C LEU A 124 10.67 10.56 18.08
N ALA A 125 10.16 11.51 18.85
CA ALA A 125 8.90 12.19 18.55
C ALA A 125 8.98 13.00 17.24
N LEU A 126 10.16 13.51 16.86
CA LEU A 126 10.36 14.15 15.56
C LEU A 126 10.28 13.11 14.44
N THR A 127 10.96 11.98 14.60
CA THR A 127 10.93 10.89 13.62
C THR A 127 9.51 10.36 13.42
N GLU A 128 8.79 10.03 14.49
CA GLU A 128 7.40 9.57 14.41
C GLU A 128 6.50 10.59 13.70
N ARG A 129 6.58 11.87 14.11
CA ARG A 129 5.78 12.94 13.50
C ARG A 129 6.05 13.09 12.01
N ASN A 130 7.31 13.02 11.60
CA ASN A 130 7.68 13.15 10.19
C ASN A 130 7.20 11.95 9.36
N LEU A 131 7.34 10.72 9.89
CA LEU A 131 6.83 9.52 9.22
C LEU A 131 5.30 9.56 9.09
N GLN A 132 4.58 9.96 10.14
CA GLN A 132 3.13 10.16 10.08
C GLN A 132 2.76 11.21 9.02
N ALA A 133 3.44 12.37 9.00
CA ALA A 133 3.16 13.41 8.02
C ALA A 133 3.42 12.97 6.57
N ILE A 134 4.41 12.10 6.33
CA ILE A 134 4.64 11.47 5.02
C ILE A 134 3.43 10.60 4.64
N ILE A 135 2.93 9.77 5.58
CA ILE A 135 1.76 8.91 5.35
C ILE A 135 0.52 9.76 5.07
N ASP A 136 0.27 10.79 5.87
CA ASP A 136 -0.87 11.69 5.73
C ASP A 136 -0.84 12.42 4.38
N THR A 137 0.31 12.96 3.99
CA THR A 137 0.50 13.63 2.69
C THR A 137 0.23 12.66 1.54
N THR A 138 0.68 11.42 1.68
CA THR A 138 0.49 10.38 0.67
C THR A 138 -0.98 10.00 0.51
N ARG A 139 -1.69 9.79 1.62
CA ARG A 139 -3.12 9.44 1.62
C ARG A 139 -4.03 10.59 1.21
N SER A 140 -3.67 11.82 1.57
CA SER A 140 -4.36 13.02 1.10
C SER A 140 -4.35 13.10 -0.43
N ARG A 141 -3.23 12.71 -1.06
CA ARG A 141 -3.10 12.68 -2.53
C ARG A 141 -3.69 11.43 -3.17
N TYR A 142 -3.54 10.27 -2.54
CA TYR A 142 -3.95 8.96 -3.04
C TYR A 142 -4.65 8.16 -1.94
N PRO A 143 -5.98 8.32 -1.76
CA PRO A 143 -6.69 7.72 -0.63
C PRO A 143 -6.64 6.18 -0.56
N GLU A 144 -6.49 5.51 -1.70
CA GLU A 144 -6.44 4.03 -1.79
C GLU A 144 -5.02 3.45 -1.72
N VAL A 145 -4.01 4.32 -1.56
CA VAL A 145 -2.60 3.90 -1.51
C VAL A 145 -2.36 2.91 -0.37
N GLN A 146 -1.71 1.80 -0.69
CA GLN A 146 -1.25 0.87 0.32
C GLN A 146 0.07 1.39 0.90
N ILE A 147 0.22 1.33 2.21
CA ILE A 147 1.43 1.75 2.90
C ILE A 147 2.10 0.48 3.41
N VAL A 148 3.40 0.38 3.22
CA VAL A 148 4.26 -0.65 3.83
C VAL A 148 5.33 0.09 4.60
N ILE A 149 5.42 -0.17 5.90
CA ILE A 149 6.47 0.42 6.75
C ILE A 149 7.59 -0.60 6.91
N ALA A 150 8.77 -0.28 6.39
CA ALA A 150 9.97 -1.03 6.69
C ALA A 150 10.46 -0.61 8.09
N GLY A 151 10.23 -1.45 9.09
CA GLY A 151 10.58 -1.15 10.48
C GLY A 151 12.07 -1.29 10.76
N MET A 152 12.65 -0.32 11.48
CA MET A 152 14.07 -0.30 11.79
C MET A 152 14.38 -0.75 13.22
N GLN A 153 15.61 -1.23 13.42
CA GLN A 153 16.16 -1.57 14.74
C GLN A 153 17.19 -0.52 15.14
N ALA A 154 17.29 -0.25 16.45
CA ALA A 154 18.32 0.63 16.96
C ALA A 154 19.66 -0.10 17.13
N LEU A 155 20.77 0.63 17.12
CA LEU A 155 22.08 0.07 17.46
C LEU A 155 22.13 -0.34 18.95
N PRO A 156 22.78 -1.47 19.30
CA PRO A 156 22.82 -1.97 20.68
C PRO A 156 23.43 -0.99 21.69
N ASN A 157 24.34 -0.11 21.26
CA ASN A 157 25.09 0.81 22.11
C ASN A 157 24.29 2.07 22.54
N LEU A 158 23.06 2.26 22.05
CA LEU A 158 22.22 3.43 22.39
C LEU A 158 21.38 3.23 23.67
N GLY A 159 21.53 2.08 24.34
CA GLY A 159 20.80 1.74 25.56
C GLY A 159 19.42 1.13 25.30
N ALA A 160 19.03 0.19 26.16
CA ALA A 160 17.84 -0.63 25.98
C ALA A 160 16.54 0.20 25.91
N THR A 161 16.42 1.23 26.75
CA THR A 161 15.23 2.10 26.79
C THR A 161 15.00 2.81 25.47
N TYR A 162 16.05 3.42 24.91
CA TYR A 162 15.96 4.10 23.62
C TYR A 162 15.71 3.09 22.49
N ALA A 163 16.44 1.97 22.48
CA ALA A 163 16.30 0.94 21.45
C ALA A 163 14.89 0.34 21.37
N ASN A 164 14.29 0.06 22.53
CA ASN A 164 12.92 -0.45 22.61
C ASN A 164 11.90 0.59 22.11
N ARG A 165 12.05 1.86 22.50
CA ARG A 165 11.18 2.94 22.03
C ARG A 165 11.31 3.17 20.53
N PHE A 166 12.53 3.23 20.00
CA PHE A 166 12.78 3.38 18.57
C PHE A 166 12.13 2.26 17.76
N ARG A 167 12.33 1.00 18.19
CA ARG A 167 11.70 -0.16 17.53
C ARG A 167 10.17 -0.07 17.54
N ALA A 168 9.57 0.41 18.63
CA ALA A 168 8.12 0.48 18.80
C ALA A 168 7.45 1.49 17.85
N VAL A 169 8.14 2.55 17.44
CA VAL A 169 7.61 3.58 16.52
C VAL A 169 6.99 2.96 15.26
N PHE A 170 7.66 1.99 14.65
CA PHE A 170 7.26 1.44 13.36
C PHE A 170 5.99 0.58 13.40
N PRO A 171 5.86 -0.46 14.26
CA PRO A 171 4.62 -1.23 14.37
C PRO A 171 3.46 -0.39 14.92
N GLU A 172 3.71 0.60 15.78
CA GLU A 172 2.67 1.51 16.26
C GLU A 172 2.14 2.40 15.14
N LEU A 173 3.02 2.98 14.32
CA LEU A 173 2.63 3.72 13.12
C LEU A 173 1.87 2.82 12.14
N ALA A 174 2.32 1.59 11.94
CA ALA A 174 1.68 0.65 11.04
C ALA A 174 0.24 0.35 11.50
N LYS A 175 0.08 -0.03 12.76
CA LYS A 175 -1.23 -0.28 13.37
C LYS A 175 -2.16 0.94 13.31
N ARG A 176 -1.66 2.14 13.68
CA ARG A 176 -2.43 3.40 13.66
C ARG A 176 -2.95 3.72 12.26
N ASN A 177 -2.19 3.35 11.22
CA ASN A 177 -2.51 3.67 9.85
C ASN A 177 -3.15 2.50 9.09
N GLY A 178 -3.25 1.28 9.64
CA GLY A 178 -3.69 0.11 8.88
C GLY A 178 -2.73 -0.21 7.73
N ALA A 179 -1.43 -0.11 8.00
CA ALA A 179 -0.32 -0.45 7.12
C ALA A 179 0.32 -1.78 7.53
#